data_AF-A0A8S1KK96-F1
#
_entry.id   AF-A0A8S1KK96-F1
#
_cell.length_a   1.000
_cell.length_b   1.000
_cell.length_c   1.000
_cell.angle_alpha   90.00
_cell.angle_beta   90.00
_cell.angle_gamma   90.00
#
_symmetry.space_group_name_H-M   'P 1'
#
loop_
_entity.id
_entity.type
_entity.pdbx_description
1 polymer ?
#
loop_
_entity_poly.entity_id
_entity_poly.type
_entity_poly.pdbx_seq_one_letter_code
_entity_poly.pdbx_strand_id
1 'polypeptide(L)'
;MLTIFDDFYNNKNIPDFLDDDSILINKENNIQLKEFLINNEDLVTQMLSYFQYDELETDHKRVIKYPFVVSELLGSIYALNSNHLNFLIQLLNSQNHLPSITLGYITKIIMNVLKNNPSIFWQNVQLSQLNIIINDINNYNIAELLYSMIIYQTQQNQLEYLEQRIQFVDCLINQINTDKSEGISNVICMLLNQITETLQEQKSLIIKHLYTKLNNFFRALPLHPQSILKIFTNLIKYQQYYESEVNQIYNHFLQIQDMFSNIIQNQDNFGQNNLAYIEFYDVLTNQPYIVQNINAQQLAQSLFKLIQKYQYNNQLHKYATNIILKLIPQTDNQQLLETAIQEFNQQKKIEDLQH
;
A
#
# COMPACT_ATOMS: atom_id res chain seq x y z
N MET A 1 -8.68 -41.79 27.63
CA MET A 1 -9.00 -40.40 27.30
C MET A 1 -9.47 -40.46 25.85
N LEU A 2 -10.77 -40.69 25.64
CA LEU A 2 -11.37 -40.62 24.32
C LEU A 2 -11.23 -39.16 23.91
N THR A 3 -10.43 -38.89 22.90
CA THR A 3 -10.36 -37.53 22.37
C THR A 3 -11.72 -37.27 21.74
N ILE A 4 -12.24 -36.04 21.85
CA ILE A 4 -13.46 -35.60 21.14
C ILE A 4 -13.36 -35.91 19.62
N PHE A 5 -12.15 -36.18 19.13
CA PHE A 5 -11.79 -36.54 17.77
C PHE A 5 -11.87 -38.04 17.41
N ASP A 6 -12.08 -38.95 18.36
CA ASP A 6 -12.37 -40.35 18.03
C ASP A 6 -13.82 -40.52 17.52
N ASP A 7 -14.74 -39.67 18.01
CA ASP A 7 -16.10 -39.53 17.47
C ASP A 7 -16.15 -38.73 16.15
N PHE A 8 -15.12 -37.92 15.88
CA PHE A 8 -14.92 -37.10 14.66
C PHE A 8 -14.63 -37.94 13.41
N TYR A 9 -13.91 -39.06 13.55
CA TYR A 9 -13.64 -39.98 12.42
C TYR A 9 -14.87 -40.83 12.05
N ASN A 10 -15.79 -41.02 13.01
CA ASN A 10 -16.92 -41.94 12.90
C ASN A 10 -18.24 -41.27 12.50
N ASN A 11 -18.40 -39.95 12.72
CA ASN A 11 -19.62 -39.23 12.35
C ASN A 11 -19.48 -38.42 11.05
N LYS A 12 -20.19 -38.89 10.03
CA LYS A 12 -20.27 -38.31 8.68
C LYS A 12 -21.04 -36.97 8.67
N ASN A 13 -20.35 -35.86 8.93
CA ASN A 13 -20.38 -34.59 8.19
C ASN A 13 -19.56 -33.56 8.99
N ILE A 14 -18.24 -33.60 8.80
CA ILE A 14 -17.25 -32.71 9.42
C ILE A 14 -17.64 -31.22 9.33
N PRO A 15 -18.26 -30.75 8.23
CA PRO A 15 -18.67 -29.35 8.15
C PRO A 15 -19.79 -28.96 9.13
N ASP A 16 -20.78 -29.82 9.37
CA ASP A 16 -21.91 -29.53 10.27
C ASP A 16 -21.50 -29.50 11.75
N PHE A 17 -20.48 -30.27 12.11
CA PHE A 17 -19.95 -30.33 13.48
C PHE A 17 -19.13 -29.10 13.85
N LEU A 18 -18.39 -28.54 12.89
CA LEU A 18 -17.51 -27.39 13.12
C LEU A 18 -18.26 -26.04 13.01
N ASP A 19 -19.56 -26.08 12.68
CA ASP A 19 -20.51 -24.95 12.74
C ASP A 19 -21.19 -24.81 14.11
N ASP A 20 -20.87 -25.69 15.07
CA ASP A 20 -21.40 -25.64 16.43
C ASP A 20 -20.58 -24.67 17.32
N ASP A 21 -21.13 -23.46 17.53
CA ASP A 21 -20.59 -22.40 18.39
C ASP A 21 -20.15 -22.89 19.79
N SER A 22 -20.76 -23.98 20.31
CA SER A 22 -20.46 -24.51 21.65
C SER A 22 -19.11 -25.22 21.74
N ILE A 23 -18.61 -25.76 20.62
CA ILE A 23 -17.31 -26.45 20.54
C ILE A 23 -16.16 -25.44 20.50
N LEU A 24 -16.42 -24.26 19.92
CA LEU A 24 -15.46 -23.26 19.50
C LEU A 24 -15.04 -22.28 20.61
N ILE A 25 -15.86 -22.14 21.65
CA ILE A 25 -15.58 -21.26 22.82
C ILE A 25 -14.51 -21.87 23.73
N ASN A 26 -14.24 -23.17 23.64
CA ASN A 26 -13.28 -23.85 24.49
C ASN A 26 -11.84 -23.79 23.93
N LYS A 27 -10.94 -23.10 24.65
CA LYS A 27 -9.52 -22.97 24.29
C LYS A 27 -8.77 -24.31 24.21
N GLU A 28 -9.12 -25.30 25.03
CA GLU A 28 -8.47 -26.62 24.99
C GLU A 28 -8.86 -27.38 23.72
N ASN A 29 -10.12 -27.27 23.29
CA ASN A 29 -10.59 -27.84 22.02
C ASN A 29 -9.87 -27.20 20.83
N ASN A 30 -9.61 -25.90 20.87
CA ASN A 30 -8.84 -25.20 19.82
C ASN A 30 -7.38 -25.68 19.73
N ILE A 31 -6.74 -26.03 20.85
CA ILE A 31 -5.37 -26.59 20.86
C ILE A 31 -5.37 -28.01 20.31
N GLN A 32 -6.32 -28.84 20.72
CA GLN A 32 -6.41 -30.23 20.24
C GLN A 32 -6.82 -30.30 18.77
N LEU A 33 -7.70 -29.40 18.31
CA LEU A 33 -8.05 -29.24 16.90
C LEU A 33 -6.81 -28.85 16.08
N LYS A 34 -5.96 -27.95 16.58
CA LYS A 34 -4.68 -27.59 15.94
C LYS A 34 -3.77 -28.80 15.73
N GLU A 35 -3.50 -29.54 16.80
CA GLU A 35 -2.64 -30.73 16.74
C GLU A 35 -3.23 -31.81 15.82
N PHE A 36 -4.55 -31.98 15.87
CA PHE A 36 -5.26 -32.91 15.00
C PHE A 36 -5.14 -32.52 13.51
N LEU A 37 -5.37 -31.25 13.17
CA LEU A 37 -5.30 -30.76 11.78
C LEU A 37 -3.88 -30.84 11.20
N ILE A 38 -2.84 -30.60 12.01
CA ILE A 38 -1.44 -30.78 11.60
C ILE A 38 -1.16 -32.23 11.18
N ASN A 39 -1.76 -33.20 11.88
CA ASN A 39 -1.52 -34.62 11.65
C ASN A 39 -2.44 -35.24 10.58
N ASN A 40 -3.41 -34.50 10.03
CA ASN A 40 -4.41 -35.00 9.08
C ASN A 40 -4.47 -34.14 7.81
N GLU A 41 -3.39 -34.16 7.02
CA GLU A 41 -3.22 -33.36 5.79
C GLU A 41 -4.35 -33.56 4.75
N ASP A 42 -4.73 -34.81 4.48
CA ASP A 42 -5.78 -35.15 3.52
C ASP A 42 -7.12 -34.51 3.90
N LEU A 43 -7.36 -34.39 5.20
CA LEU A 43 -8.56 -33.76 5.72
C LEU A 43 -8.53 -32.25 5.51
N VAL A 44 -7.39 -31.59 5.74
CA VAL A 44 -7.22 -30.15 5.45
C VAL A 44 -7.47 -29.88 3.97
N THR A 45 -6.95 -30.73 3.09
CA THR A 45 -7.20 -30.65 1.63
C THR A 45 -8.68 -30.85 1.29
N GLN A 46 -9.35 -31.82 1.90
CA GLN A 46 -10.81 -32.01 1.72
C GLN A 46 -11.60 -30.80 2.24
N MET A 47 -11.22 -30.24 3.38
CA MET A 47 -11.87 -29.06 3.98
C MET A 47 -11.71 -27.81 3.12
N LEU A 48 -10.52 -27.60 2.56
CA LEU A 48 -10.27 -26.55 1.58
C LEU A 48 -11.10 -26.73 0.31
N SER A 49 -11.43 -27.96 -0.09
CA SER A 49 -12.29 -28.21 -1.26
C SER A 49 -13.78 -27.92 -1.02
N TYR A 50 -14.23 -27.82 0.23
CA TYR A 50 -15.57 -27.34 0.59
C TYR A 50 -15.72 -25.82 0.57
N PHE A 51 -14.67 -25.09 0.18
CA PHE A 51 -14.72 -23.65 -0.05
C PHE A 51 -15.58 -23.36 -1.30
N GLN A 52 -16.90 -23.38 -1.12
CA GLN A 52 -17.88 -23.00 -2.11
C GLN A 52 -18.40 -21.61 -1.78
N TYR A 53 -18.28 -20.72 -2.76
CA TYR A 53 -18.94 -19.43 -2.77
C TYR A 53 -20.40 -19.64 -3.18
N ASP A 54 -21.34 -19.28 -2.30
CA ASP A 54 -22.75 -19.22 -2.65
C ASP A 54 -23.13 -17.76 -2.98
N GLU A 55 -23.28 -17.46 -4.27
CA GLU A 55 -23.71 -16.14 -4.78
C GLU A 55 -25.09 -15.71 -4.28
N LEU A 56 -25.91 -16.65 -3.80
CA LEU A 56 -27.30 -16.40 -3.43
C LEU A 56 -27.49 -16.03 -1.96
N GLU A 57 -26.45 -16.12 -1.12
CA GLU A 57 -26.56 -15.72 0.28
C GLU A 57 -26.43 -14.21 0.46
N THR A 58 -27.54 -13.59 0.88
CA THR A 58 -27.64 -12.14 1.11
C THR A 58 -26.97 -11.65 2.40
N ASP A 59 -26.59 -12.57 3.29
CA ASP A 59 -25.90 -12.24 4.54
C ASP A 59 -24.39 -12.39 4.33
N HIS A 60 -23.70 -11.26 4.15
CA HIS A 60 -22.26 -11.20 3.85
C HIS A 60 -21.34 -11.95 4.84
N LYS A 61 -21.89 -12.45 5.95
CA LYS A 61 -21.20 -13.26 6.96
C LYS A 61 -21.16 -14.76 6.65
N ARG A 62 -22.04 -15.29 5.79
CA ARG A 62 -22.22 -16.75 5.57
C ARG A 62 -21.84 -17.26 4.18
N VAL A 63 -21.49 -16.32 3.29
CA VAL A 63 -21.05 -16.51 1.90
C VAL A 63 -19.92 -17.55 1.71
N ILE A 64 -19.16 -17.83 2.78
CA ILE A 64 -18.26 -18.99 2.87
C ILE A 64 -19.01 -20.05 3.67
N LYS A 65 -19.31 -21.20 3.07
CA LYS A 65 -19.79 -22.35 3.83
C LYS A 65 -18.76 -22.69 4.91
N TYR A 66 -19.14 -22.62 6.19
CA TYR A 66 -18.29 -22.87 7.36
C TYR A 66 -17.14 -21.84 7.55
N PRO A 67 -17.45 -20.54 7.66
CA PRO A 67 -16.47 -19.45 7.65
C PRO A 67 -15.54 -19.47 8.86
N PHE A 68 -16.02 -19.97 10.00
CA PHE A 68 -15.23 -20.11 11.22
C PHE A 68 -14.27 -21.30 11.14
N VAL A 69 -14.72 -22.39 10.54
CA VAL A 69 -13.92 -23.61 10.30
C VAL A 69 -12.76 -23.30 9.41
N VAL A 70 -13.05 -22.58 8.32
CA VAL A 70 -12.07 -21.95 7.48
C VAL A 70 -11.19 -21.03 8.34
N SER A 71 -11.70 -19.99 9.00
CA SER A 71 -10.90 -19.06 9.83
C SER A 71 -9.98 -19.73 10.87
N GLU A 72 -10.42 -20.78 11.56
CA GLU A 72 -9.64 -21.51 12.57
C GLU A 72 -8.73 -22.58 11.96
N LEU A 73 -9.13 -23.30 10.92
CA LEU A 73 -8.21 -24.11 10.10
C LEU A 73 -7.07 -23.21 9.68
N LEU A 74 -7.39 -22.12 8.99
CA LEU A 74 -6.54 -21.08 8.44
C LEU A 74 -5.64 -20.40 9.49
N GLY A 75 -6.15 -20.15 10.70
CA GLY A 75 -5.39 -19.64 11.85
C GLY A 75 -4.50 -20.69 12.52
N SER A 76 -4.78 -21.98 12.30
CA SER A 76 -4.08 -23.14 12.87
C SER A 76 -2.98 -23.69 11.97
N ILE A 77 -2.92 -23.27 10.70
CA ILE A 77 -1.98 -23.83 9.71
C ILE A 77 -0.57 -23.22 9.82
N TYR A 78 0.09 -23.45 10.94
CA TYR A 78 1.54 -23.30 11.05
C TYR A 78 2.31 -24.33 10.21
N ALA A 79 1.61 -25.35 9.68
CA ALA A 79 2.14 -26.43 8.87
C ALA A 79 1.54 -26.47 7.45
N LEU A 80 1.40 -25.32 6.77
CA LEU A 80 1.03 -25.34 5.35
C LEU A 80 2.19 -25.94 4.55
N ASN A 81 1.89 -27.03 3.83
CA ASN A 81 2.79 -27.57 2.84
C ASN A 81 2.59 -26.90 1.48
N SER A 82 3.38 -27.33 0.50
CA SER A 82 3.36 -26.84 -0.87
C SER A 82 1.99 -26.95 -1.55
N ASN A 83 1.27 -28.05 -1.35
CA ASN A 83 -0.03 -28.31 -1.98
C ASN A 83 -1.09 -27.34 -1.49
N HIS A 84 -1.14 -27.10 -0.19
CA HIS A 84 -2.10 -26.17 0.39
C HIS A 84 -1.81 -24.71 -0.01
N LEU A 85 -0.54 -24.31 -0.07
CA LEU A 85 -0.16 -22.98 -0.57
C LEU A 85 -0.56 -22.79 -2.03
N ASN A 86 -0.29 -23.79 -2.86
CA ASN A 86 -0.69 -23.78 -4.27
C ASN A 86 -2.21 -23.69 -4.43
N PHE A 87 -2.98 -24.42 -3.62
CA PHE A 87 -4.43 -24.32 -3.61
C PHE A 87 -4.91 -22.91 -3.23
N LEU A 88 -4.39 -22.33 -2.16
CA LEU A 88 -4.79 -20.98 -1.71
C LEU A 88 -4.48 -19.91 -2.75
N ILE A 89 -3.32 -20.02 -3.41
CA ILE A 89 -2.94 -19.12 -4.50
C ILE A 89 -3.80 -19.34 -5.74
N GLN A 90 -4.10 -20.59 -6.09
CA GLN A 90 -5.05 -20.89 -7.16
C GLN A 90 -6.44 -20.35 -6.87
N LEU A 91 -6.87 -20.37 -5.62
CA LEU A 91 -8.17 -19.84 -5.20
C LEU A 91 -8.20 -18.31 -5.26
N LEU A 92 -7.09 -17.62 -4.92
CA LEU A 92 -6.94 -16.19 -5.23
C LEU A 92 -6.93 -15.92 -6.75
N ASN A 93 -6.54 -16.90 -7.56
CA ASN A 93 -6.39 -16.77 -9.01
C ASN A 93 -7.63 -17.21 -9.81
N SER A 94 -8.65 -17.81 -9.19
CA SER A 94 -9.86 -18.27 -9.88
C SER A 94 -10.78 -17.10 -10.22
N GLN A 95 -11.31 -17.09 -11.45
CA GLN A 95 -12.07 -15.96 -12.00
C GLN A 95 -13.46 -15.81 -11.36
N ASN A 96 -13.86 -14.54 -11.23
CA ASN A 96 -15.07 -13.96 -10.62
C ASN A 96 -14.91 -13.58 -9.15
N HIS A 97 -14.41 -12.36 -8.93
CA HIS A 97 -14.42 -11.55 -7.70
C HIS A 97 -14.83 -12.29 -6.42
N LEU A 98 -13.86 -12.94 -5.77
CA LEU A 98 -14.04 -13.32 -4.39
C LEU A 98 -14.45 -12.09 -3.57
N PRO A 99 -15.47 -12.19 -2.69
CA PRO A 99 -15.85 -11.09 -1.81
C PRO A 99 -14.64 -10.60 -0.99
N SER A 100 -14.59 -9.30 -0.71
CA SER A 100 -13.45 -8.71 0.03
C SER A 100 -13.18 -9.36 1.40
N ILE A 101 -14.21 -9.90 2.04
CA ILE A 101 -14.11 -10.64 3.32
C ILE A 101 -13.33 -11.94 3.10
N THR A 102 -13.69 -12.70 2.07
CA THR A 102 -13.07 -13.95 1.66
C THR A 102 -11.60 -13.75 1.28
N LEU A 103 -11.32 -12.73 0.46
CA LEU A 103 -9.95 -12.32 0.15
C LEU A 103 -9.16 -12.02 1.44
N GLY A 104 -9.76 -11.29 2.38
CA GLY A 104 -9.13 -10.96 3.66
C GLY A 104 -8.81 -12.18 4.54
N TYR A 105 -9.63 -13.22 4.53
CA TYR A 105 -9.31 -14.47 5.24
C TYR A 105 -8.14 -15.19 4.57
N ILE A 106 -8.17 -15.32 3.24
CA ILE A 106 -7.14 -16.06 2.50
C ILE A 106 -5.78 -15.37 2.62
N THR A 107 -5.74 -14.05 2.46
CA THR A 107 -4.50 -13.27 2.58
C THR A 107 -3.88 -13.43 3.96
N LYS A 108 -4.68 -13.41 5.04
CA LYS A 108 -4.19 -13.61 6.41
C LYS A 108 -3.49 -14.95 6.61
N ILE A 109 -3.98 -16.02 5.99
CA ILE A 109 -3.29 -17.32 6.05
C ILE A 109 -1.92 -17.23 5.42
N ILE A 110 -1.88 -16.72 4.17
CA ILE A 110 -0.67 -16.73 3.37
C ILE A 110 0.36 -15.82 4.05
N MET A 111 -0.06 -14.68 4.60
CA MET A 111 0.78 -13.82 5.45
C MET A 111 1.31 -14.56 6.68
N ASN A 112 0.49 -15.38 7.35
CA ASN A 112 0.96 -16.19 8.49
C ASN A 112 2.01 -17.22 8.05
N VAL A 113 1.87 -17.85 6.87
CA VAL A 113 2.91 -18.74 6.34
C VAL A 113 4.18 -17.98 6.02
N LEU A 114 4.07 -16.86 5.32
CA LEU A 114 5.22 -16.01 4.98
C LEU A 114 5.98 -15.60 6.24
N LYS A 115 5.26 -15.25 7.31
CA LYS A 115 5.85 -14.87 8.60
C LYS A 115 6.60 -16.00 9.29
N ASN A 116 6.09 -17.23 9.27
CA ASN A 116 6.64 -18.34 10.03
C ASN A 116 7.60 -19.24 9.20
N ASN A 117 7.30 -19.44 7.92
CA ASN A 117 8.01 -20.35 7.00
C ASN A 117 8.19 -19.74 5.59
N PRO A 118 8.93 -18.62 5.44
CA PRO A 118 9.07 -17.92 4.16
C PRO A 118 9.78 -18.74 3.07
N SER A 119 10.67 -19.68 3.43
CA SER A 119 11.33 -20.58 2.47
C SER A 119 10.33 -21.52 1.80
N ILE A 120 9.40 -22.10 2.56
CA ILE A 120 8.36 -22.98 2.02
C ILE A 120 7.51 -22.23 1.00
N PHE A 121 7.21 -20.96 1.24
CA PHE A 121 6.49 -20.14 0.26
C PHE A 121 7.28 -19.98 -1.05
N TRP A 122 8.51 -19.44 -0.98
CA TRP A 122 9.28 -19.14 -2.20
C TRP A 122 9.74 -20.36 -2.98
N GLN A 123 9.86 -21.53 -2.34
CA GLN A 123 10.15 -22.79 -3.03
C GLN A 123 8.99 -23.32 -3.86
N ASN A 124 7.75 -22.95 -3.50
CA ASN A 124 6.55 -23.58 -4.06
C ASN A 124 5.71 -22.63 -4.93
N VAL A 125 5.92 -21.32 -4.82
CA VAL A 125 5.13 -20.31 -5.52
C VAL A 125 5.90 -19.73 -6.69
N GLN A 126 5.31 -19.80 -7.88
CA GLN A 126 5.90 -19.22 -9.08
C GLN A 126 5.47 -17.76 -9.27
N LEU A 127 6.38 -16.90 -9.74
CA LEU A 127 6.08 -15.49 -10.02
C LEU A 127 4.92 -15.31 -11.02
N SER A 128 4.77 -16.23 -11.98
CA SER A 128 3.66 -16.24 -12.94
C SER A 128 2.28 -16.35 -12.26
N GLN A 129 2.19 -17.12 -11.17
CA GLN A 129 0.98 -17.27 -10.37
C GLN A 129 0.66 -16.00 -9.58
N LEU A 130 1.69 -15.23 -9.19
CA LEU A 130 1.53 -13.97 -8.45
C LEU A 130 1.06 -12.81 -9.34
N ASN A 131 1.36 -12.84 -10.65
CA ASN A 131 0.90 -11.79 -11.58
C ASN A 131 -0.63 -11.64 -11.62
N ILE A 132 -1.37 -12.71 -11.36
CA ILE A 132 -2.83 -12.66 -11.31
C ILE A 132 -3.29 -11.91 -10.04
N ILE A 133 -2.64 -12.14 -8.90
CA ILE A 133 -2.89 -11.43 -7.65
C ILE A 133 -2.62 -9.92 -7.80
N ILE A 134 -1.64 -9.53 -8.63
CA ILE A 134 -1.36 -8.11 -8.94
C ILE A 134 -2.59 -7.42 -9.58
N ASN A 135 -3.48 -8.14 -10.26
CA ASN A 135 -4.67 -7.54 -10.84
C ASN A 135 -5.64 -6.98 -9.78
N ASP A 136 -5.65 -7.56 -8.59
CA ASP A 136 -6.51 -7.14 -7.48
C ASP A 136 -5.77 -6.28 -6.44
N ILE A 137 -4.60 -5.72 -6.78
CA ILE A 137 -3.73 -4.99 -5.84
C ILE A 137 -4.38 -3.74 -5.23
N ASN A 138 -5.42 -3.19 -5.85
CA ASN A 138 -6.18 -2.08 -5.29
C ASN A 138 -7.02 -2.51 -4.07
N ASN A 139 -7.22 -3.82 -3.84
CA ASN A 139 -7.73 -4.33 -2.57
C ASN A 139 -6.63 -4.26 -1.49
N TYR A 140 -6.93 -3.60 -0.37
CA TYR A 140 -5.96 -3.41 0.71
C TYR A 140 -5.37 -4.73 1.26
N ASN A 141 -6.18 -5.78 1.41
CA ASN A 141 -5.72 -7.08 1.90
C ASN A 141 -4.72 -7.72 0.93
N ILE A 142 -4.91 -7.49 -0.38
CA ILE A 142 -3.98 -7.94 -1.41
C ILE A 142 -2.69 -7.12 -1.35
N ALA A 143 -2.78 -5.79 -1.28
CA ALA A 143 -1.60 -4.94 -1.11
C ALA A 143 -0.79 -5.34 0.13
N GLU A 144 -1.43 -5.60 1.26
CA GLU A 144 -0.76 -6.06 2.49
C GLU A 144 -0.10 -7.44 2.31
N LEU A 145 -0.75 -8.36 1.58
CA LEU A 145 -0.17 -9.65 1.23
C LEU A 145 1.08 -9.49 0.34
N LEU A 146 1.02 -8.66 -0.70
CA LEU A 146 2.15 -8.44 -1.61
C LEU A 146 3.31 -7.74 -0.89
N TYR A 147 3.02 -6.78 -0.01
CA TYR A 147 3.99 -6.22 0.91
C TYR A 147 4.63 -7.33 1.75
N SER A 148 3.84 -8.18 2.38
CA SER A 148 4.29 -9.29 3.22
C SER A 148 5.18 -10.28 2.48
N MET A 149 4.87 -10.61 1.22
CA MET A 149 5.71 -11.45 0.36
C MET A 149 7.11 -10.84 0.18
N ILE A 150 7.19 -9.52 0.09
CA ILE A 150 8.46 -8.81 -0.08
C ILE A 150 9.26 -8.78 1.23
N ILE A 151 8.63 -8.62 2.42
CA ILE A 151 9.37 -8.33 3.65
C ILE A 151 9.59 -9.52 4.57
N TYR A 152 8.68 -10.50 4.61
CA TYR A 152 8.77 -11.54 5.61
C TYR A 152 9.91 -12.50 5.31
N GLN A 153 10.78 -12.65 6.31
CA GLN A 153 11.97 -13.50 6.29
C GLN A 153 12.37 -13.89 7.70
N THR A 154 13.10 -14.99 7.82
CA THR A 154 13.80 -15.39 9.05
C THR A 154 15.21 -14.83 9.03
N GLN A 155 15.88 -14.78 10.19
CA GLN A 155 17.30 -14.39 10.25
C GLN A 155 18.21 -15.27 9.38
N GLN A 156 17.82 -16.53 9.16
CA GLN A 156 18.63 -17.51 8.43
C GLN A 156 18.52 -17.36 6.91
N ASN A 157 17.43 -16.77 6.41
CA ASN A 157 17.15 -16.73 4.97
C ASN A 157 16.95 -15.31 4.43
N GLN A 158 17.48 -14.29 5.12
CA GLN A 158 17.23 -12.88 4.78
C GLN A 158 17.62 -12.53 3.33
N LEU A 159 18.72 -13.10 2.85
CA LEU A 159 19.19 -12.87 1.48
C LEU A 159 18.74 -13.97 0.51
N GLU A 160 18.28 -15.11 1.03
CA GLU A 160 17.67 -16.15 0.23
C GLU A 160 16.42 -15.58 -0.44
N TYR A 161 16.21 -15.87 -1.71
CA TYR A 161 15.09 -15.32 -2.50
C TYR A 161 15.07 -13.80 -2.69
N LEU A 162 16.16 -13.08 -2.39
CA LEU A 162 16.24 -11.64 -2.65
C LEU A 162 16.03 -11.32 -4.14
N GLU A 163 16.60 -12.12 -5.03
CA GLU A 163 16.45 -11.94 -6.48
C GLU A 163 14.99 -12.07 -6.91
N GLN A 164 14.29 -13.10 -6.45
CA GLN A 164 12.86 -13.33 -6.74
C GLN A 164 12.01 -12.16 -6.23
N ARG A 165 12.33 -11.62 -5.04
CA ARG A 165 11.62 -10.46 -4.47
C ARG A 165 11.91 -9.18 -5.26
N ILE A 166 13.14 -8.98 -5.72
CA ILE A 166 13.49 -7.87 -6.62
C ILE A 166 12.75 -8.00 -7.95
N GLN A 167 12.71 -9.20 -8.54
CA GLN A 167 11.93 -9.47 -9.75
C GLN A 167 10.44 -9.20 -9.52
N PHE A 168 9.90 -9.57 -8.35
CA PHE A 168 8.51 -9.28 -8.00
C PHE A 168 8.24 -7.78 -7.85
N VAL A 169 9.16 -7.03 -7.23
CA VAL A 169 9.10 -5.56 -7.19
C VAL A 169 9.15 -4.97 -8.60
N ASP A 170 9.95 -5.54 -9.51
CA ASP A 170 9.98 -5.13 -10.91
C ASP A 170 8.64 -5.40 -11.63
N CYS A 171 8.00 -6.55 -11.38
CA CYS A 171 6.66 -6.82 -11.90
C CYS A 171 5.64 -5.75 -11.45
N LEU A 172 5.68 -5.35 -10.18
CA LEU A 172 4.83 -4.28 -9.65
C LEU A 172 5.12 -2.94 -10.33
N ILE A 173 6.39 -2.52 -10.36
CA ILE A 173 6.78 -1.22 -10.92
C ILE A 173 6.46 -1.14 -12.43
N ASN A 174 6.58 -2.24 -13.17
CA ASN A 174 6.23 -2.26 -14.60
C ASN A 174 4.73 -1.98 -14.84
N GLN A 175 3.87 -2.18 -13.84
CA GLN A 175 2.44 -1.91 -13.89
C GLN A 175 2.06 -0.54 -13.30
N ILE A 176 3.00 0.28 -12.83
CA ILE A 176 2.72 1.55 -12.13
C ILE A 176 1.97 2.58 -12.97
N ASN A 177 2.05 2.48 -14.30
CA ASN A 177 1.35 3.37 -15.24
C ASN A 177 -0.11 2.96 -15.49
N THR A 178 -0.56 1.83 -14.94
CA THR A 178 -1.92 1.31 -15.13
C THR A 178 -2.87 1.78 -14.01
N ASP A 179 -4.13 1.35 -14.08
CA ASP A 179 -5.15 1.52 -13.04
C ASP A 179 -4.76 0.91 -11.67
N LYS A 180 -3.69 0.11 -11.63
CA LYS A 180 -3.12 -0.51 -10.43
C LYS A 180 -2.21 0.42 -9.62
N SER A 181 -1.96 1.65 -10.10
CA SER A 181 -0.96 2.56 -9.53
C SER A 181 -1.16 2.84 -8.04
N GLU A 182 -2.41 2.96 -7.61
CA GLU A 182 -2.77 3.20 -6.20
C GLU A 182 -2.34 2.03 -5.29
N GLY A 183 -2.75 0.80 -5.63
CA GLY A 183 -2.36 -0.40 -4.90
C GLY A 183 -0.84 -0.59 -4.87
N ILE A 184 -0.16 -0.41 -6.01
CA ILE A 184 1.30 -0.50 -6.10
C ILE A 184 1.97 0.55 -5.20
N SER A 185 1.48 1.79 -5.21
CA SER A 185 1.99 2.85 -4.34
C SER A 185 1.80 2.52 -2.87
N ASN A 186 0.66 1.93 -2.49
CA ASN A 186 0.43 1.48 -1.12
C ASN A 186 1.45 0.42 -0.69
N VAL A 187 1.71 -0.59 -1.53
CA VAL A 187 2.75 -1.61 -1.26
C VAL A 187 4.11 -0.96 -1.08
N ILE A 188 4.54 -0.11 -2.03
CA ILE A 188 5.85 0.57 -1.95
C ILE A 188 5.94 1.47 -0.71
N CYS A 189 4.87 2.18 -0.36
CA CYS A 189 4.86 3.03 0.84
C CYS A 189 4.88 2.21 2.13
N MET A 190 4.25 1.04 2.19
CA MET A 190 4.38 0.11 3.32
C MET A 190 5.82 -0.36 3.47
N LEU A 191 6.48 -0.75 2.36
CA LEU A 191 7.91 -1.10 2.32
C LEU A 191 8.79 0.02 2.88
N LEU A 192 8.52 1.25 2.47
CA LEU A 192 9.29 2.40 2.91
C LEU A 192 9.00 2.78 4.37
N ASN A 193 7.81 2.59 4.92
CA ASN A 193 7.48 3.11 6.26
C ASN A 193 7.65 2.12 7.42
N GLN A 194 7.46 0.82 7.22
CA GLN A 194 7.49 -0.15 8.32
C GLN A 194 8.91 -0.72 8.53
N ILE A 195 9.43 -0.72 9.77
CA ILE A 195 10.74 -1.31 10.13
C ILE A 195 10.68 -2.02 11.49
N THR A 196 11.26 -3.22 11.53
CA THR A 196 11.91 -3.81 12.71
C THR A 196 13.42 -3.94 12.43
N GLU A 197 14.26 -3.80 13.47
CA GLU A 197 15.74 -3.82 13.36
C GLU A 197 16.31 -5.05 12.63
N THR A 198 15.59 -6.17 12.69
CA THR A 198 15.97 -7.46 12.09
C THR A 198 15.97 -7.49 10.57
N LEU A 199 15.46 -6.47 9.87
CA LEU A 199 15.22 -6.51 8.41
C LEU A 199 15.99 -5.44 7.61
N GLN A 200 16.93 -4.75 8.25
CA GLN A 200 17.55 -3.53 7.68
C GLN A 200 18.33 -3.79 6.38
N GLU A 201 19.08 -4.89 6.27
CA GLU A 201 19.92 -5.15 5.09
C GLU A 201 19.09 -5.41 3.83
N GLN A 202 18.13 -6.33 3.90
CA GLN A 202 17.24 -6.63 2.78
C GLN A 202 16.44 -5.39 2.34
N LYS A 203 15.92 -4.63 3.32
CA LYS A 203 15.19 -3.39 3.04
C LYS A 203 16.09 -2.38 2.33
N SER A 204 17.34 -2.22 2.76
CA SER A 204 18.32 -1.35 2.10
C SER A 204 18.54 -1.76 0.63
N LEU A 205 18.62 -3.05 0.35
CA LEU A 205 18.78 -3.56 -1.02
C LEU A 205 17.53 -3.30 -1.89
N ILE A 206 16.33 -3.48 -1.33
CA ILE A 206 15.07 -3.17 -2.04
C ILE A 206 14.94 -1.66 -2.27
N ILE A 207 15.23 -0.81 -1.27
CA ILE A 207 15.19 0.66 -1.43
C ILE A 207 16.18 1.11 -2.48
N LYS A 208 17.42 0.60 -2.44
CA LYS A 208 18.41 0.86 -3.48
C LYS A 208 17.89 0.46 -4.85
N HIS A 209 17.22 -0.69 -4.96
CA HIS A 209 16.57 -1.12 -6.20
C HIS A 209 15.47 -0.16 -6.66
N LEU A 210 14.59 0.31 -5.75
CA LEU A 210 13.56 1.31 -6.07
C LEU A 210 14.17 2.58 -6.67
N TYR A 211 15.32 3.04 -6.17
CA TYR A 211 16.02 4.19 -6.74
C TYR A 211 16.54 3.94 -8.16
N THR A 212 16.92 2.71 -8.52
CA THR A 212 17.27 2.39 -9.92
C THR A 212 16.08 2.53 -10.88
N LYS A 213 14.86 2.61 -10.34
CA LYS A 213 13.60 2.69 -11.10
C LYS A 213 12.96 4.07 -11.07
N LEU A 214 13.66 5.12 -10.62
CA LEU A 214 13.16 6.50 -10.59
C LEU A 214 12.55 6.95 -11.93
N ASN A 215 13.16 6.56 -13.06
CA ASN A 215 12.64 6.88 -14.39
C ASN A 215 11.22 6.33 -14.65
N ASN A 216 10.88 5.17 -14.09
CA ASN A 216 9.53 4.61 -14.21
C ASN A 216 8.53 5.44 -13.41
N PHE A 217 8.91 5.90 -12.22
CA PHE A 217 8.08 6.79 -11.41
C PHE A 217 7.90 8.16 -12.07
N PHE A 218 8.96 8.77 -12.61
CA PHE A 218 8.83 10.05 -13.33
C PHE A 218 7.93 9.95 -14.56
N ARG A 219 7.98 8.84 -15.30
CA ARG A 219 7.06 8.59 -16.43
C ARG A 219 5.61 8.42 -15.99
N ALA A 220 5.38 7.86 -14.80
CA ALA A 220 4.06 7.65 -14.24
C ALA A 220 3.46 8.89 -13.58
N LEU A 221 4.31 9.83 -13.14
CA LEU A 221 3.91 11.02 -12.41
C LEU A 221 2.77 11.82 -13.08
N PRO A 222 2.79 12.09 -14.41
CA PRO A 222 1.70 12.83 -15.06
C PRO A 222 0.37 12.09 -15.08
N LEU A 223 0.40 10.75 -15.06
CA LEU A 223 -0.79 9.89 -15.13
C LEU A 223 -1.38 9.65 -13.73
N HIS A 224 -0.52 9.43 -12.73
CA HIS A 224 -0.89 9.00 -11.38
C HIS A 224 -0.20 9.87 -10.30
N PRO A 225 -0.43 11.19 -10.27
CA PRO A 225 0.36 12.11 -9.45
C PRO A 225 0.29 11.78 -7.96
N GLN A 226 -0.89 11.47 -7.41
CA GLN A 226 -1.03 11.14 -5.98
C GLN A 226 -0.18 9.93 -5.59
N SER A 227 -0.32 8.84 -6.33
CA SER A 227 0.40 7.58 -6.11
C SER A 227 1.91 7.78 -6.17
N ILE A 228 2.39 8.51 -7.17
CA ILE A 228 3.83 8.70 -7.39
C ILE A 228 4.45 9.68 -6.40
N LEU A 229 3.78 10.80 -6.12
CA LEU A 229 4.28 11.80 -5.16
C LEU A 229 4.36 11.20 -3.75
N LYS A 230 3.40 10.35 -3.36
CA LYS A 230 3.45 9.59 -2.10
C LYS A 230 4.69 8.69 -2.01
N ILE A 231 5.08 8.03 -3.11
CA ILE A 231 6.32 7.23 -3.18
C ILE A 231 7.53 8.16 -3.00
N PHE A 232 7.61 9.26 -3.76
CA PHE A 232 8.74 10.20 -3.66
C PHE A 232 8.88 10.81 -2.28
N THR A 233 7.78 11.22 -1.63
CA THR A 233 7.79 11.71 -0.24
C THR A 233 8.43 10.71 0.71
N ASN A 234 8.16 9.42 0.53
CA ASN A 234 8.73 8.38 1.39
C ASN A 234 10.17 8.04 1.02
N LEU A 235 10.56 8.10 -0.25
CA LEU A 235 11.96 7.93 -0.67
C LEU A 235 12.85 9.03 -0.09
N ILE A 236 12.42 10.30 -0.16
CA ILE A 236 13.16 11.46 0.36
C ILE A 236 13.58 11.28 1.84
N LYS A 237 12.78 10.57 2.66
CA LYS A 237 13.12 10.28 4.07
C LYS A 237 14.44 9.50 4.23
N TYR A 238 14.90 8.85 3.18
CA TYR A 238 16.15 8.08 3.15
C TYR A 238 17.36 8.86 2.62
N GLN A 239 17.26 10.20 2.48
CA GLN A 239 18.35 11.05 1.99
C GLN A 239 19.69 10.82 2.69
N GLN A 240 19.70 10.57 4.00
CA GLN A 240 20.93 10.32 4.76
C GLN A 240 21.75 9.12 4.25
N TYR A 241 21.11 8.18 3.54
CA TYR A 241 21.75 6.98 2.99
C TYR A 241 21.89 7.01 1.46
N TYR A 242 21.05 7.79 0.77
CA TYR A 242 20.95 7.82 -0.71
C TYR A 242 20.87 9.25 -1.25
N GLU A 243 21.82 10.10 -0.85
CA GLU A 243 21.81 11.53 -1.16
C GLU A 243 21.79 11.80 -2.67
N SER A 244 22.60 11.08 -3.45
CA SER A 244 22.68 11.25 -4.91
C SER A 244 21.35 10.94 -5.60
N GLU A 245 20.70 9.85 -5.19
CA GLU A 245 19.43 9.41 -5.76
C GLU A 245 18.28 10.31 -5.36
N VAL A 246 18.26 10.79 -4.11
CA VAL A 246 17.28 11.81 -3.67
C VAL A 246 17.50 13.13 -4.41
N ASN A 247 18.74 13.53 -4.67
CA ASN A 247 19.04 14.73 -5.46
C ASN A 247 18.50 14.64 -6.91
N GLN A 248 18.37 13.44 -7.49
CA GLN A 248 17.71 13.29 -8.79
C GLN A 248 16.22 13.64 -8.72
N ILE A 249 15.53 13.28 -7.63
CA ILE A 249 14.15 13.70 -7.37
C ILE A 249 14.10 15.22 -7.25
N TYR A 250 14.95 15.82 -6.43
CA TYR A 250 15.02 17.28 -6.26
C TYR A 250 15.23 18.02 -7.57
N ASN A 251 16.23 17.60 -8.36
CA ASN A 251 16.55 18.23 -9.64
C ASN A 251 15.41 18.13 -10.65
N HIS A 252 14.66 17.02 -10.65
CA HIS A 252 13.48 16.89 -11.49
C HIS A 252 12.44 17.98 -11.21
N PHE A 253 12.17 18.27 -9.92
CA PHE A 253 11.16 19.26 -9.54
C PHE A 253 11.65 20.71 -9.54
N LEU A 254 12.96 20.94 -9.45
CA LEU A 254 13.55 22.27 -9.68
C LEU A 254 13.43 22.71 -11.15
N GLN A 255 13.40 21.76 -12.08
CA GLN A 255 13.26 22.04 -13.51
C GLN A 255 11.82 22.34 -13.94
N ILE A 256 10.82 22.00 -13.13
CA ILE A 256 9.41 22.23 -13.45
C ILE A 256 9.01 23.65 -13.01
N GLN A 257 9.16 24.62 -13.91
CA GLN A 257 8.87 26.03 -13.61
C GLN A 257 7.37 26.42 -13.75
N ASP A 258 6.57 25.62 -14.47
CA ASP A 258 5.23 26.04 -14.93
C ASP A 258 4.04 25.29 -14.30
N MET A 259 4.29 24.42 -13.31
CA MET A 259 3.23 23.58 -12.75
C MET A 259 2.09 24.39 -12.13
N PHE A 260 2.41 25.35 -11.27
CA PHE A 260 1.40 26.16 -10.57
C PHE A 260 0.70 27.14 -11.52
N SER A 261 1.44 27.73 -12.47
CA SER A 261 0.89 28.58 -13.52
C SER A 261 -0.21 27.84 -14.32
N ASN A 262 0.04 26.58 -14.68
CA ASN A 262 -0.93 25.74 -15.40
C ASN A 262 -2.18 25.45 -14.56
N ILE A 263 -2.04 25.16 -13.26
CA ILE A 263 -3.18 24.94 -12.35
C ILE A 263 -4.02 26.22 -12.21
N ILE A 264 -3.37 27.39 -12.13
CA ILE A 264 -4.04 28.68 -12.03
C ILE A 264 -4.82 29.01 -13.31
N GLN A 265 -4.26 28.72 -14.49
CA GLN A 265 -4.84 29.14 -15.77
C GLN A 265 -5.92 28.18 -16.30
N ASN A 266 -5.74 26.87 -16.14
CA ASN A 266 -6.49 25.89 -16.95
C ASN A 266 -7.53 25.07 -16.19
N GLN A 267 -7.71 25.30 -14.88
CA GLN A 267 -8.58 24.46 -14.06
C GLN A 267 -9.54 25.28 -13.21
N ASP A 268 -10.83 24.97 -13.27
CA ASP A 268 -11.85 25.65 -12.47
C ASP A 268 -11.98 25.03 -11.06
N ASN A 269 -11.67 23.74 -10.93
CA ASN A 269 -11.73 23.01 -9.66
C ASN A 269 -10.35 22.52 -9.22
N PHE A 270 -10.05 22.67 -7.93
CA PHE A 270 -8.82 22.15 -7.32
C PHE A 270 -9.01 20.70 -6.85
N GLY A 271 -8.63 19.76 -7.72
CA GLY A 271 -8.69 18.33 -7.42
C GLY A 271 -7.58 17.83 -6.49
N GLN A 272 -7.74 16.61 -5.99
CA GLN A 272 -6.76 15.92 -5.14
C GLN A 272 -5.38 15.76 -5.80
N ASN A 273 -5.30 15.65 -7.13
CA ASN A 273 -4.03 15.57 -7.85
C ASN A 273 -3.18 16.83 -7.67
N ASN A 274 -3.80 18.00 -7.73
CA ASN A 274 -3.11 19.27 -7.51
C ASN A 274 -2.70 19.43 -6.06
N LEU A 275 -3.57 18.99 -5.14
CA LEU A 275 -3.25 18.99 -3.72
C LEU A 275 -2.00 18.16 -3.43
N ALA A 276 -1.89 16.96 -4.01
CA ALA A 276 -0.72 16.11 -3.83
C ALA A 276 0.59 16.79 -4.28
N TYR A 277 0.55 17.59 -5.36
CA TYR A 277 1.71 18.40 -5.75
C TYR A 277 2.07 19.45 -4.70
N ILE A 278 1.10 20.19 -4.18
CA ILE A 278 1.36 21.20 -3.13
C ILE A 278 1.90 20.52 -1.86
N GLU A 279 1.30 19.40 -1.44
CA GLU A 279 1.78 18.59 -0.31
C GLU A 279 3.22 18.13 -0.51
N PHE A 280 3.56 17.68 -1.71
CA PHE A 280 4.91 17.26 -2.05
C PHE A 280 5.90 18.43 -2.02
N TYR A 281 5.53 19.60 -2.54
CA TYR A 281 6.37 20.80 -2.47
C TYR A 281 6.58 21.28 -1.03
N ASP A 282 5.61 21.11 -0.13
CA ASP A 282 5.81 21.37 1.30
C ASP A 282 6.89 20.46 1.90
N VAL A 283 6.95 19.19 1.46
CA VAL A 283 8.02 18.26 1.85
C VAL A 283 9.36 18.69 1.23
N LEU A 284 9.41 19.02 -0.06
CA LEU A 284 10.63 19.44 -0.75
C LEU A 284 11.25 20.68 -0.10
N THR A 285 10.44 21.68 0.22
CA THR A 285 10.90 22.95 0.80
C THR A 285 11.39 22.83 2.24
N ASN A 286 11.27 21.66 2.89
CA ASN A 286 11.99 21.40 4.15
C ASN A 286 13.51 21.26 3.95
N GLN A 287 13.97 21.11 2.72
CA GLN A 287 15.37 20.85 2.40
C GLN A 287 16.08 22.17 2.06
N PRO A 288 17.13 22.58 2.81
CA PRO A 288 17.80 23.87 2.58
C PRO A 288 18.28 24.06 1.15
N TYR A 289 18.81 23.00 0.53
CA TYR A 289 19.25 23.02 -0.86
C TYR A 289 18.12 23.35 -1.85
N ILE A 290 16.91 22.81 -1.64
CA ILE A 290 15.76 23.12 -2.50
C ILE A 290 15.41 24.60 -2.39
N VAL A 291 15.29 25.12 -1.16
CA VAL A 291 14.88 26.50 -0.92
C VAL A 291 15.88 27.45 -1.60
N GLN A 292 17.18 27.18 -1.50
CA GLN A 292 18.23 28.01 -2.11
C GLN A 292 18.25 28.02 -3.65
N ASN A 293 17.70 26.99 -4.30
CA ASN A 293 17.79 26.81 -5.75
C ASN A 293 16.45 27.04 -6.48
N ILE A 294 15.35 27.24 -5.75
CA ILE A 294 14.05 27.57 -6.34
C ILE A 294 13.90 29.08 -6.51
N ASN A 295 13.13 29.51 -7.51
CA ASN A 295 12.71 30.91 -7.63
C ASN A 295 11.67 31.23 -6.54
N ALA A 296 12.15 31.56 -5.34
CA ALA A 296 11.32 31.76 -4.15
C ALA A 296 10.23 32.82 -4.36
N GLN A 297 10.55 33.91 -5.06
CA GLN A 297 9.61 34.99 -5.37
C GLN A 297 8.48 34.51 -6.28
N GLN A 298 8.81 33.87 -7.40
CA GLN A 298 7.81 33.35 -8.35
C GLN A 298 6.93 32.27 -7.73
N LEU A 299 7.52 31.37 -6.94
CA LEU A 299 6.78 30.33 -6.25
C LEU A 299 5.80 30.94 -5.23
N ALA A 300 6.25 31.86 -4.38
CA ALA A 300 5.40 32.51 -3.40
C ALA A 300 4.23 33.25 -4.06
N GLN A 301 4.49 34.01 -5.12
CA GLN A 301 3.44 34.68 -5.90
C GLN A 301 2.42 33.69 -6.48
N SER A 302 2.88 32.57 -7.02
CA SER A 302 2.00 31.52 -7.57
C SER A 302 1.13 30.87 -6.49
N LEU A 303 1.69 30.63 -5.30
CA LEU A 303 0.97 30.06 -4.17
C LEU A 303 -0.10 31.02 -3.62
N PHE A 304 0.19 32.33 -3.54
CA PHE A 304 -0.82 33.32 -3.16
C PHE A 304 -2.01 33.33 -4.13
N LYS A 305 -1.75 33.28 -5.45
CA LYS A 305 -2.81 33.19 -6.47
C LYS A 305 -3.64 31.91 -6.33
N LEU A 306 -3.02 30.77 -6.02
CA LEU A 306 -3.74 29.52 -5.78
C LEU A 306 -4.66 29.60 -4.56
N ILE A 307 -4.16 30.14 -3.44
CA ILE A 307 -4.96 30.35 -2.22
C ILE A 307 -6.19 31.20 -2.52
N GLN A 308 -6.02 32.29 -3.28
CA GLN A 308 -7.09 33.21 -3.64
C GLN A 308 -8.08 32.61 -4.63
N LYS A 309 -7.62 31.82 -5.61
CA LYS A 309 -8.51 31.15 -6.56
C LYS A 309 -9.37 30.07 -5.88
N TYR A 310 -8.79 29.34 -4.93
CA TYR A 310 -9.42 28.20 -4.27
C TYR A 310 -9.61 28.44 -2.76
N GLN A 311 -10.38 29.48 -2.45
CA GLN A 311 -10.53 30.05 -1.10
C GLN A 311 -11.07 29.06 -0.07
N TYR A 312 -11.88 28.10 -0.51
CA TYR A 312 -12.53 27.12 0.36
C TYR A 312 -11.72 25.83 0.56
N ASN A 313 -10.53 25.73 -0.03
CA ASN A 313 -9.68 24.54 0.11
C ASN A 313 -8.70 24.70 1.28
N ASN A 314 -9.14 24.31 2.48
CA ASN A 314 -8.35 24.43 3.71
C ASN A 314 -7.01 23.68 3.66
N GLN A 315 -6.95 22.53 2.97
CA GLN A 315 -5.71 21.76 2.87
C GLN A 315 -4.68 22.49 1.99
N LEU A 316 -5.11 22.98 0.82
CA LEU A 316 -4.28 23.84 -0.03
C LEU A 316 -3.71 25.00 0.77
N HIS A 317 -4.55 25.72 1.52
CA HIS A 317 -4.13 26.89 2.30
C HIS A 317 -3.07 26.50 3.32
N LYS A 318 -3.30 25.43 4.09
CA LYS A 318 -2.33 24.91 5.07
C LYS A 318 -0.95 24.68 4.44
N TYR A 319 -0.88 23.91 3.36
CA TYR A 319 0.40 23.54 2.74
C TYR A 319 1.05 24.72 2.00
N ALA A 320 0.27 25.50 1.26
CA ALA A 320 0.77 26.68 0.55
C ALA A 320 1.33 27.74 1.51
N THR A 321 0.64 28.02 2.62
CA THR A 321 1.13 28.94 3.65
C THR A 321 2.42 28.43 4.28
N ASN A 322 2.51 27.14 4.61
CA ASN A 322 3.75 26.55 5.13
C ASN A 322 4.94 26.75 4.18
N ILE A 323 4.73 26.53 2.87
CA ILE A 323 5.76 26.74 1.86
C ILE A 323 6.16 28.22 1.82
N ILE A 324 5.19 29.14 1.72
CA ILE A 324 5.45 30.59 1.68
C ILE A 324 6.30 31.03 2.88
N LEU A 325 5.93 30.59 4.10
CA LEU A 325 6.66 30.94 5.32
C LEU A 325 8.14 30.51 5.28
N LYS A 326 8.44 29.36 4.66
CA LYS A 326 9.82 28.89 4.48
C LYS A 326 10.61 29.72 3.46
N LEU A 327 9.92 30.33 2.49
CA LEU A 327 10.53 31.14 1.43
C LEU A 327 10.81 32.59 1.85
N ILE A 328 10.10 33.12 2.87
CA ILE A 328 10.23 34.50 3.38
C ILE A 328 11.68 34.97 3.54
N PRO A 329 12.60 34.19 4.14
CA PRO A 329 13.98 34.64 4.34
C PRO A 329 14.76 34.93 3.04
N GLN A 330 14.26 34.46 1.90
CA GLN A 330 14.93 34.54 0.60
C GLN A 330 14.21 35.44 -0.41
N THR A 331 13.14 36.09 0.01
CA THR A 331 12.28 36.93 -0.83
C THR A 331 12.37 38.38 -0.40
N ASP A 332 12.07 39.29 -1.32
CA ASP A 332 11.87 40.69 -0.96
C ASP A 332 10.55 40.82 -0.19
N ASN A 333 10.67 40.96 1.14
CA ASN A 333 9.54 41.05 2.06
C ASN A 333 8.59 42.20 1.73
N GLN A 334 9.07 43.30 1.14
CA GLN A 334 8.20 44.39 0.71
C GLN A 334 7.37 43.97 -0.51
N GLN A 335 7.99 43.34 -1.52
CA GLN A 335 7.24 42.84 -2.68
C GLN A 335 6.29 41.71 -2.33
N LEU A 336 6.64 40.80 -1.41
CA LEU A 336 5.72 39.77 -0.94
C LEU A 336 4.54 40.37 -0.19
N LEU A 337 4.78 41.35 0.67
CA LEU A 337 3.73 42.05 1.40
C LEU A 337 2.82 42.82 0.43
N GLU A 338 3.39 43.51 -0.56
CA GLU A 338 2.64 44.18 -1.63
C GLU A 338 1.83 43.19 -2.46
N THR A 339 2.40 42.05 -2.82
CA THR A 339 1.69 40.97 -3.53
C THR A 339 0.53 40.46 -2.68
N ALA A 340 0.77 40.13 -1.41
CA ALA A 340 -0.28 39.67 -0.50
C ALA A 340 -1.38 40.73 -0.36
N ILE A 341 -1.03 41.99 -0.13
CA ILE A 341 -1.98 43.11 0.00
C ILE A 341 -2.78 43.34 -1.30
N GLN A 342 -2.13 43.31 -2.47
CA GLN A 342 -2.81 43.46 -3.77
C GLN A 342 -3.81 42.32 -4.00
N GLU A 343 -3.42 41.08 -3.70
CA GLU A 343 -4.27 39.90 -3.90
C GLU A 343 -5.44 39.86 -2.89
N PHE A 344 -5.23 40.25 -1.63
CA PHE A 344 -6.31 40.36 -0.62
C PHE A 344 -7.25 41.54 -0.88
N ASN A 345 -6.77 42.66 -1.41
CA ASN A 345 -7.63 43.80 -1.73
C ASN A 345 -8.49 43.59 -2.99
N GLN A 346 -8.08 42.71 -3.91
CA GLN A 346 -8.92 42.31 -5.05
C GLN A 346 -10.13 41.47 -4.61
N GLN A 347 -10.01 40.63 -3.57
CA GLN A 347 -11.14 39.90 -2.97
C GLN A 347 -12.22 40.86 -2.46
N LYS A 348 -11.84 41.89 -1.69
CA LYS A 348 -12.77 42.91 -1.17
C LYS A 348 -13.57 43.60 -2.27
N LYS A 349 -12.93 43.95 -3.39
CA LYS A 349 -13.61 44.58 -4.53
C LYS A 349 -14.60 43.65 -5.23
N ILE A 350 -14.39 42.34 -5.22
CA ILE A 350 -15.30 41.37 -5.84
C ILE A 350 -16.50 41.13 -4.92
N GLU A 351 -16.29 41.05 -3.60
CA GLU A 351 -17.37 40.98 -2.60
C GLU A 351 -18.26 42.23 -2.62
N ASP A 352 -17.66 43.42 -2.76
CA ASP A 352 -18.39 44.70 -2.88
C ASP A 352 -19.15 44.86 -4.21
N LEU A 353 -18.87 44.02 -5.23
CA LEU A 353 -19.56 44.03 -6.54
C LEU A 353 -20.69 42.98 -6.63
N GLN A 354 -20.78 42.07 -5.65
CA GLN A 354 -21.81 41.04 -5.55
C GLN A 354 -22.91 41.37 -4.52
N HIS A 355 -22.78 42.51 -3.85
CA HIS A 355 -23.77 43.16 -3.00
C HIS A 355 -24.18 44.52 -3.59
#